data_AF-A0A4U5NPN1-F1
#
_entry.id   AF-A0A4U5NPN1-F1
#
_cell.length_a   1.000
_cell.length_b   1.000
_cell.length_c   1.000
_cell.angle_alpha   90.00
_cell.angle_beta   90.00
_cell.angle_gamma   90.00
#
_symmetry.space_group_name_H-M   'P 1'
#
loop_
_entity.id
_entity.type
_entity.pdbx_description
1 polymer ?
#
loop_
_entity_poly.entity_id
_entity_poly.type
_entity_poly.pdbx_seq_one_letter_code
_entity_poly.pdbx_strand_id
1 'polypeptide(L)'
;MEKQKLRYLAEFMDGKKVTLDDLVTIVQKNEMEIRGCYNFNRSCDDFVKMILLDAVFVIEFLLQFFNLLCEEVPILPEPRMMFGLQVDLILLENQLPYFILEKIYEKTYADPETQANLTFPELVAFYFGHYYRISQRPKVNSARSRRFEATVVAGLFSG
;
A
#
# COMPACT_ATOMS: atom_id res chain seq x y z
N MET A 1 -12.29 -5.87 1.73
CA MET A 1 -11.49 -4.74 1.20
C MET A 1 -11.94 -3.39 1.74
N GLU A 2 -13.22 -3.00 1.66
CA GLU A 2 -13.65 -1.65 2.06
C GLU A 2 -13.41 -1.32 3.56
N LYS A 3 -13.71 -2.25 4.47
CA LYS A 3 -13.39 -2.09 5.91
C LYS A 3 -11.89 -1.92 6.17
N GLN A 4 -11.05 -2.58 5.37
CA GLN A 4 -9.60 -2.45 5.46
C GLN A 4 -9.16 -1.06 5.01
N LYS A 5 -9.69 -0.55 3.89
CA LYS A 5 -9.41 0.80 3.39
C LYS A 5 -9.77 1.88 4.42
N LEU A 6 -10.90 1.73 5.13
CA LEU A 6 -11.28 2.65 6.21
C LEU A 6 -10.33 2.58 7.41
N ARG A 7 -9.86 1.38 7.77
CA ARG A 7 -8.86 1.21 8.82
C ARG A 7 -7.54 1.90 8.44
N TYR A 8 -7.09 1.68 7.21
CA TYR A 8 -5.88 2.31 6.67
C TYR A 8 -6.03 3.83 6.61
N LEU A 9 -7.20 4.36 6.27
CA LEU A 9 -7.46 5.80 6.34
C LEU A 9 -7.36 6.32 7.77
N ALA A 10 -7.92 5.63 8.75
CA ALA A 10 -7.81 6.05 10.15
C ALA A 10 -6.34 6.03 10.63
N GLU A 11 -5.60 4.97 10.31
CA GLU A 11 -4.16 4.84 10.62
C GLU A 11 -3.33 5.92 9.91
N PHE A 12 -3.60 6.18 8.62
CA PHE A 12 -2.93 7.20 7.81
C PHE A 12 -3.09 8.60 8.38
N MET A 13 -4.27 8.92 8.91
CA MET A 13 -4.56 10.24 9.47
C MET A 13 -4.03 10.42 10.89
N ASP A 14 -3.70 9.34 11.58
CA ASP A 14 -3.24 9.39 12.97
C ASP A 14 -1.87 10.09 13.07
N GLY A 15 -1.77 11.07 13.96
CA GLY A 15 -0.57 11.87 14.16
C GLY A 15 -0.15 12.77 12.97
N LYS A 16 -0.96 12.88 11.91
CA LYS A 16 -0.67 13.78 10.77
C LYS A 16 -1.27 15.17 10.96
N LYS A 17 -0.57 16.17 10.44
CA LYS A 17 -1.07 17.57 10.41
C LYS A 17 -2.09 17.82 9.30
N VAL A 18 -2.12 16.96 8.27
CA VAL A 18 -3.09 17.06 7.17
C VAL A 18 -4.49 16.71 7.67
N THR A 19 -5.50 17.44 7.22
CA THR A 19 -6.91 17.13 7.52
C THR A 19 -7.53 16.28 6.43
N LEU A 20 -8.63 15.58 6.75
CA LEU A 20 -9.37 14.83 5.73
C LEU A 20 -9.88 15.76 4.61
N ASP A 21 -10.30 16.97 4.96
CA ASP A 21 -10.77 17.99 4.01
C ASP A 21 -9.67 18.46 3.06
N ASP A 22 -8.41 18.54 3.52
CA ASP A 22 -7.27 18.82 2.63
C ASP A 22 -7.13 17.75 1.55
N LEU A 23 -7.25 16.47 1.93
CA LEU A 23 -7.11 15.34 1.00
C LEU A 23 -8.29 15.26 0.04
N VAL A 24 -9.52 15.45 0.54
CA VAL A 24 -10.73 15.55 -0.28
C VAL A 24 -10.59 16.68 -1.30
N THR A 25 -10.11 17.84 -0.87
CA THR A 25 -9.87 19.00 -1.74
C THR A 25 -8.85 18.70 -2.84
N ILE A 26 -7.80 17.94 -2.53
CA ILE A 26 -6.83 17.49 -3.54
C ILE A 26 -7.53 16.65 -4.60
N VAL A 27 -8.30 15.63 -4.21
CA VAL A 27 -8.97 14.74 -5.17
C VAL A 27 -9.98 15.51 -6.01
N GLN A 28 -10.81 16.36 -5.40
CA GLN A 28 -11.80 17.19 -6.10
C GLN A 28 -11.16 18.10 -7.15
N LYS A 29 -10.06 18.79 -6.81
CA LYS A 29 -9.35 19.68 -7.75
C LYS A 29 -8.77 18.94 -8.97
N ASN A 30 -8.52 17.64 -8.84
CA ASN A 30 -7.93 16.82 -9.90
C ASN A 30 -8.95 15.87 -10.54
N GLU A 31 -10.23 15.94 -10.16
CA GLU A 31 -11.25 14.97 -10.59
C GLU A 31 -11.36 14.84 -12.11
N MET A 32 -11.37 15.96 -12.84
CA MET A 32 -11.46 15.93 -14.31
C MET A 32 -10.27 15.23 -14.95
N GLU A 33 -9.06 15.42 -14.41
CA GLU A 33 -7.85 14.78 -14.91
C GLU A 33 -7.88 13.27 -14.61
N ILE A 34 -8.29 12.88 -13.40
CA ILE A 34 -8.42 11.48 -13.00
C ILE A 34 -9.49 10.79 -13.87
N ARG A 35 -10.63 11.44 -14.13
CA ARG A 35 -11.67 10.94 -15.05
C ARG A 35 -11.21 10.92 -16.51
N GLY A 36 -10.22 11.73 -16.89
CA GLY A 36 -9.57 11.60 -18.19
C GLY A 36 -8.82 10.27 -18.35
N CYS A 37 -8.35 9.68 -17.24
CA CYS A 37 -7.68 8.38 -17.24
C CYS A 37 -8.64 7.19 -17.25
N TYR A 38 -9.88 7.34 -16.75
CA TYR A 38 -10.89 6.26 -16.70
C TYR A 38 -12.25 6.73 -17.20
N ASN A 39 -12.89 5.92 -18.04
CA ASN A 39 -14.24 6.19 -18.51
C ASN A 39 -15.29 5.86 -17.42
N PHE A 40 -15.28 6.62 -16.33
CA PHE A 40 -16.02 6.33 -15.10
C PHE A 40 -17.22 7.25 -14.93
N ASN A 41 -18.43 6.67 -14.91
CA ASN A 41 -19.68 7.41 -14.84
C ASN A 41 -20.36 7.24 -13.46
N ARG A 42 -19.72 7.77 -12.41
CA ARG A 42 -20.27 7.88 -11.04
C ARG A 42 -20.42 9.34 -10.59
N SER A 43 -21.26 9.55 -9.58
CA SER A 43 -21.42 10.83 -8.87
C SER A 43 -20.06 11.36 -8.38
N CYS A 44 -19.95 12.69 -8.20
CA CYS A 44 -18.73 13.35 -7.74
C CYS A 44 -18.32 12.86 -6.34
N ASP A 45 -19.25 12.82 -5.39
CA ASP A 45 -18.95 12.44 -4.00
C ASP A 45 -18.48 10.98 -3.86
N ASP A 46 -19.16 10.04 -4.54
CA ASP A 46 -18.75 8.63 -4.52
C ASP A 46 -17.40 8.43 -5.21
N PHE A 47 -17.14 9.19 -6.27
CA PHE A 47 -15.87 9.16 -6.99
C PHE A 47 -14.73 9.66 -6.10
N VAL A 48 -14.87 10.83 -5.50
CA VAL A 48 -13.86 11.42 -4.62
C VAL A 48 -13.53 10.48 -3.46
N LYS A 49 -14.55 9.93 -2.80
CA LYS A 49 -14.37 8.96 -1.71
C LYS A 49 -13.62 7.72 -2.18
N MET A 50 -13.99 7.17 -3.33
CA MET A 50 -13.35 5.99 -3.90
C MET A 50 -11.87 6.24 -4.19
N ILE A 51 -11.55 7.33 -4.88
CA ILE A 51 -10.16 7.66 -5.20
C ILE A 51 -9.34 7.89 -3.93
N LEU A 52 -9.88 8.62 -2.95
CA LEU A 52 -9.18 8.91 -1.71
C LEU A 52 -8.87 7.64 -0.91
N LEU A 53 -9.86 6.77 -0.71
CA LEU A 53 -9.67 5.51 0.02
C LEU A 53 -8.65 4.60 -0.67
N ASP A 54 -8.68 4.58 -2.00
CA ASP A 54 -7.80 3.73 -2.79
C ASP A 54 -6.37 4.29 -2.78
N ALA A 55 -6.22 5.62 -2.89
CA ALA A 55 -4.92 6.28 -2.84
C ALA A 55 -4.23 6.09 -1.49
N VAL A 56 -4.97 6.36 -0.40
CA VAL A 56 -4.45 6.19 0.96
C VAL A 56 -4.08 4.74 1.23
N PHE A 57 -4.92 3.79 0.79
CA PHE A 57 -4.63 2.37 0.93
C PHE A 57 -3.33 1.97 0.23
N VAL A 58 -3.09 2.44 -1.01
CA VAL A 58 -1.85 2.17 -1.75
C VAL A 58 -0.64 2.77 -1.02
N ILE A 59 -0.71 4.02 -0.59
CA ILE A 59 0.40 4.71 0.07
C ILE A 59 0.78 4.02 1.38
N GLU A 60 -0.20 3.76 2.25
CA GLU A 60 0.03 3.06 3.52
C GLU A 60 0.56 1.65 3.30
N PHE A 61 0.04 0.92 2.30
CA PHE A 61 0.57 -0.40 1.99
C PHE A 61 2.05 -0.37 1.62
N LEU A 62 2.47 0.61 0.80
CA LEU A 62 3.87 0.79 0.42
C LEU A 62 4.74 1.15 1.64
N LEU A 63 4.27 2.04 2.52
CA LEU A 63 4.98 2.43 3.73
C LEU A 63 5.11 1.28 4.74
N GLN A 64 4.03 0.54 4.97
CA GLN A 64 4.06 -0.64 5.83
C GLN A 64 5.03 -1.69 5.29
N PHE A 65 5.07 -1.89 3.98
CA PHE A 65 6.04 -2.79 3.35
C PHE A 65 7.49 -2.32 3.53
N PHE A 66 7.74 -1.01 3.38
CA PHE A 66 9.04 -0.42 3.62
C PHE A 66 9.49 -0.60 5.07
N ASN A 67 8.66 -0.21 6.04
CA ASN A 67 8.96 -0.34 7.47
C ASN A 67 9.18 -1.80 7.87
N LEU A 68 8.39 -2.73 7.35
CA LEU A 68 8.55 -4.16 7.61
C LEU A 68 9.93 -4.70 7.18
N LEU A 69 10.45 -4.21 6.06
CA LEU A 69 11.75 -4.65 5.53
C LEU A 69 12.94 -3.90 6.15
N CYS A 70 12.73 -2.70 6.68
CA CYS A 70 13.78 -1.87 7.25
C CYS A 70 13.90 -1.97 8.79
N GLU A 71 12.82 -2.22 9.51
CA GLU A 71 12.78 -2.12 10.98
C GLU A 71 12.72 -3.48 11.71
N GLU A 72 13.00 -4.61 11.03
CA GLU A 72 12.92 -5.96 11.61
C GLU A 72 11.59 -6.24 12.35
N VAL A 73 10.48 -5.67 11.88
CA VAL A 73 9.18 -5.82 12.56
C VAL A 73 8.70 -7.27 12.44
N PRO A 74 8.38 -7.99 13.54
CA PRO A 74 8.14 -9.43 13.50
C PRO A 74 6.81 -9.86 12.85
N ILE A 75 5.94 -8.90 12.52
CA ILE A 75 4.56 -9.18 12.10
C ILE A 75 4.44 -9.00 10.60
N LEU A 76 4.80 -10.05 9.85
CA LEU A 76 4.41 -10.17 8.45
C LEU A 76 2.87 -10.26 8.39
N PRO A 77 2.18 -9.40 7.62
CA PRO A 77 0.82 -9.71 7.18
C PRO A 77 0.86 -11.06 6.46
N GLU A 78 -0.17 -11.90 6.64
CA GLU A 78 -0.20 -13.25 6.08
C GLU A 78 0.28 -13.24 4.61
N PRO A 79 1.31 -14.04 4.25
CA PRO A 79 1.95 -13.96 2.93
C PRO A 79 0.94 -14.03 1.77
N ARG A 80 -0.15 -14.80 1.93
CA ARG A 80 -1.22 -14.92 0.93
C ARG A 80 -1.99 -13.61 0.70
N MET A 81 -2.26 -12.83 1.75
CA MET A 81 -2.90 -11.51 1.62
C MET A 81 -1.97 -10.52 0.91
N MET A 82 -0.68 -10.55 1.24
CA MET A 82 0.33 -9.72 0.56
C MET A 82 0.44 -10.06 -0.92
N PHE A 83 0.44 -11.34 -1.30
CA PHE A 83 0.49 -11.74 -2.71
C PHE A 83 -0.74 -11.32 -3.51
N GLY A 84 -1.95 -11.45 -2.96
CA GLY A 84 -3.17 -10.99 -3.64
C GLY A 84 -3.15 -9.48 -3.89
N LEU A 85 -2.80 -8.71 -2.86
CA LEU A 85 -2.67 -7.25 -2.96
C LEU A 85 -1.55 -6.83 -3.92
N GLN A 86 -0.41 -7.52 -3.92
CA GLN A 86 0.68 -7.28 -4.87
C GLN A 86 0.24 -7.44 -6.32
N VAL A 87 -0.55 -8.48 -6.61
CA VAL A 87 -1.08 -8.72 -7.96
C VAL A 87 -2.08 -7.63 -8.34
N ASP A 88 -2.99 -7.26 -7.44
CA ASP A 88 -3.96 -6.18 -7.68
C ASP A 88 -3.28 -4.82 -7.93
N LEU A 89 -2.17 -4.55 -7.24
CA LEU A 89 -1.34 -3.35 -7.44
C LEU A 89 -0.55 -3.35 -8.76
N ILE A 90 -0.43 -4.49 -9.44
CA ILE A 90 0.23 -4.59 -10.75
C ILE A 90 -0.79 -4.52 -11.90
N LEU A 91 -2.06 -4.87 -11.65
CA LEU A 91 -3.11 -4.81 -12.65
C LEU A 91 -3.44 -3.36 -13.00
N LEU A 92 -3.10 -2.97 -14.24
CA LEU A 92 -3.31 -1.62 -14.78
C LEU A 92 -4.77 -1.16 -14.70
N GLU A 93 -5.72 -2.09 -14.83
CA GLU A 93 -7.16 -1.82 -14.77
C GLU A 93 -7.62 -1.27 -13.41
N ASN A 94 -6.88 -1.56 -12.35
CA ASN A 94 -7.19 -1.15 -10.97
C ASN A 94 -6.26 -0.05 -10.44
N GLN A 95 -5.30 0.42 -11.25
CA GLN A 95 -4.38 1.45 -10.80
C GLN A 95 -5.07 2.80 -10.73
N LEU A 96 -4.62 3.66 -9.82
CA LEU A 96 -4.89 5.08 -9.84
C LEU A 96 -3.83 5.79 -10.68
N PRO A 97 -4.11 6.98 -11.26
CA PRO A 97 -3.09 7.74 -11.95
C PRO A 97 -1.98 8.11 -10.97
N TYR A 98 -0.72 7.82 -11.31
CA TYR A 98 0.42 8.02 -10.41
C TYR A 98 0.43 9.41 -9.73
N PHE A 99 0.11 10.46 -10.48
CA PHE A 99 0.16 11.84 -10.00
C PHE A 99 -0.75 12.10 -8.79
N ILE A 100 -1.89 11.41 -8.65
CA ILE A 100 -2.78 11.63 -7.50
C ILE A 100 -2.20 11.03 -6.23
N LEU A 101 -1.53 9.89 -6.35
CA LEU A 101 -0.82 9.23 -5.26
C LEU A 101 0.33 10.12 -4.77
N GLU A 102 1.11 10.66 -5.70
CA GLU A 102 2.22 11.56 -5.40
C GLU A 102 1.75 12.84 -4.70
N LYS A 103 0.71 13.51 -5.21
CA LYS A 103 0.16 14.73 -4.57
C LYS A 103 -0.35 14.48 -3.15
N ILE A 104 -1.02 13.35 -2.92
CA ILE A 104 -1.50 12.98 -1.57
C ILE A 104 -0.31 12.68 -0.65
N TYR A 105 0.68 11.93 -1.13
CA TYR A 105 1.88 11.62 -0.37
C TYR A 105 2.65 12.88 0.03
N GLU A 106 2.95 13.75 -0.94
CA GLU A 106 3.65 14.99 -0.70
C GLU A 106 2.89 15.86 0.29
N LYS A 107 1.57 16.00 0.16
CA LYS A 107 0.78 16.79 1.12
C LYS A 107 0.86 16.23 2.54
N THR A 108 0.84 14.91 2.69
CA THR A 108 0.82 14.26 4.01
C THR A 108 2.20 14.20 4.67
N TYR A 109 3.28 14.02 3.89
CA TYR A 109 4.64 13.79 4.39
C TYR A 109 5.61 14.95 4.07
N ALA A 110 5.12 16.11 3.61
CA ALA A 110 5.93 17.31 3.36
C ALA A 110 6.53 17.94 4.62
N ASP A 111 5.96 17.68 5.80
CA ASP A 111 6.48 18.26 7.04
C ASP A 111 7.70 17.46 7.53
N PRO A 112 8.86 18.10 7.78
CA PRO A 112 10.07 17.47 8.32
C PRO A 112 9.85 16.61 9.58
N GLU A 113 8.87 16.93 10.41
CA GLU A 113 8.55 16.15 11.62
C GLU A 113 7.81 14.85 11.31
N THR A 114 7.15 14.78 10.15
CA THR A 114 6.38 13.60 9.67
C THR A 114 7.04 12.92 8.48
N GLN A 115 8.19 13.43 8.03
CA GLN A 115 8.81 13.05 6.78
C GLN A 115 9.15 11.56 6.82
N ALA A 116 8.51 10.80 5.95
CA ALA A 116 9.06 9.51 5.57
C ALA A 116 10.43 9.81 4.95
N ASN A 117 11.48 9.06 5.33
CA ASN A 117 12.86 9.28 4.86
C ASN A 117 13.04 9.18 3.33
N LEU A 118 11.95 8.98 2.58
CA LEU A 118 11.91 8.75 1.14
C LEU A 118 10.85 9.65 0.48
N THR A 119 11.16 10.08 -0.73
CA THR A 119 10.17 10.61 -1.68
C THR A 119 9.24 9.50 -2.15
N PHE A 120 8.06 9.87 -2.70
CA PHE A 120 7.12 8.87 -3.22
C PHE A 120 7.73 7.99 -4.34
N PRO A 121 8.48 8.53 -5.33
CA PRO A 121 9.18 7.71 -6.32
C PRO A 121 10.14 6.70 -5.70
N GLU A 122 10.89 7.09 -4.66
CA GLU A 122 11.84 6.19 -3.99
C GLU A 122 11.13 5.06 -3.27
N LEU A 123 10.00 5.35 -2.61
CA LEU A 123 9.16 4.34 -1.95
C LEU A 123 8.61 3.32 -2.96
N VAL A 124 8.10 3.80 -4.09
CA VAL A 124 7.60 2.95 -5.18
C VAL A 124 8.73 2.09 -5.78
N ALA A 125 9.89 2.69 -6.04
CA ALA A 125 11.06 1.97 -6.58
C ALA A 125 11.57 0.90 -5.61
N PHE A 126 11.58 1.18 -4.31
CA PHE A 126 11.94 0.22 -3.27
C PHE A 126 11.03 -1.01 -3.31
N TYR A 127 9.71 -0.78 -3.33
CA TYR A 127 8.71 -1.85 -3.36
C TYR A 127 8.86 -2.73 -4.61
N PHE A 128 8.86 -2.15 -5.80
CA PHE A 128 8.94 -2.93 -7.05
C PHE A 128 10.31 -3.60 -7.23
N GLY A 129 11.40 -2.96 -6.77
CA GLY A 129 12.73 -3.56 -6.75
C GLY A 129 12.76 -4.81 -5.86
N HIS A 130 12.10 -4.78 -4.71
CA HIS A 130 12.00 -5.95 -3.84
C HIS A 130 11.09 -7.04 -4.41
N TYR A 131 9.92 -6.66 -4.94
CA TYR A 131 9.01 -7.58 -5.62
C TYR A 131 9.71 -8.34 -6.75
N TYR A 132 10.44 -7.62 -7.61
CA TYR A 132 11.20 -8.22 -8.70
C TYR A 132 12.29 -9.19 -8.20
N ARG A 133 12.99 -8.84 -7.11
CA ARG A 133 13.98 -9.74 -6.51
C ARG A 133 13.35 -11.03 -5.96
N ILE A 134 12.15 -10.95 -5.38
CA ILE A 134 11.42 -12.14 -4.89
C ILE A 134 10.98 -13.01 -6.08
N SER A 135 10.42 -12.42 -7.13
CA SER A 135 9.88 -13.17 -8.27
C SER A 135 10.98 -13.93 -9.05
N GLN A 136 12.23 -13.47 -8.97
CA GLN A 136 13.40 -14.13 -9.56
C GLN A 136 14.00 -15.25 -8.69
N ARG A 137 13.54 -15.45 -7.44
CA ARG A 137 14.09 -16.54 -6.60
C ARG A 137 13.69 -17.90 -7.17
N PRO A 138 14.64 -18.85 -7.29
CA PRO A 138 14.30 -20.19 -7.75
C PRO A 138 13.25 -20.80 -6.83
N LYS A 139 12.15 -21.30 -7.41
CA LYS A 139 11.10 -22.00 -6.68
C LYS A 139 11.72 -23.21 -5.99
N VAL A 140 12.02 -23.10 -4.70
CA VAL A 140 12.53 -24.22 -3.91
C VAL A 140 11.49 -25.33 -3.96
N ASN A 141 11.88 -26.52 -4.45
CA ASN A 141 11.00 -27.68 -4.53
C ASN A 141 10.23 -27.87 -3.20
N SER A 142 8.90 -27.84 -3.30
CA SER A 142 7.89 -27.76 -2.23
C SER A 142 7.83 -28.95 -1.26
N ALA A 143 8.82 -29.85 -1.32
CA ALA A 143 8.99 -30.95 -0.37
C ALA A 143 9.82 -30.53 0.87
N ARG A 144 10.75 -29.56 0.74
CA ARG A 144 11.62 -29.16 1.86
C ARG A 144 11.03 -28.07 2.75
N SER A 145 10.19 -27.20 2.18
CA SER A 145 9.49 -26.12 2.90
C SER A 145 8.41 -26.67 3.86
N ARG A 146 7.66 -27.71 3.46
CA ARG A 146 6.72 -28.41 4.36
C ARG A 146 7.41 -29.06 5.57
N ARG A 147 8.66 -29.50 5.41
CA ARG A 147 9.45 -30.06 6.52
C ARG A 147 9.90 -28.99 7.51
N PHE A 148 10.21 -27.79 7.04
CA PHE A 148 10.61 -26.68 7.91
C PHE A 148 9.43 -26.16 8.75
N GLU A 149 8.25 -26.01 8.14
CA GLU A 149 7.02 -25.65 8.87
C GLU A 149 6.61 -26.73 9.89
N ALA A 150 6.68 -28.01 9.52
CA ALA A 150 6.35 -29.10 10.45
C ALA A 150 7.32 -29.21 11.64
N THR A 151 8.62 -28.97 11.44
CA THR A 151 9.61 -29.02 12.53
C THR A 151 9.49 -27.82 13.48
N VAL A 152 9.16 -26.63 12.96
CA VAL A 152 8.95 -25.43 13.80
C VAL A 152 7.65 -25.56 14.61
N VAL A 153 6.58 -26.08 14.01
CA VAL A 153 5.30 -26.31 14.72
C VAL A 153 5.43 -27.41 15.77
N ALA A 154 6.15 -28.51 15.51
CA ALA A 154 6.36 -29.58 16.50
C ALA A 154 7.21 -29.12 17.71
N GLY A 155 8.15 -28.20 17.51
CA GLY A 155 8.97 -27.64 18.60
C GLY A 155 8.21 -26.72 19.55
N LEU A 156 7.12 -26.09 19.10
CA LEU A 156 6.32 -25.14 19.89
C LEU A 156 5.31 -25.79 20.84
N PHE A 157 5.02 -27.09 20.68
CA PHE A 157 4.04 -27.82 21.50
C PHE A 157 4.66 -28.94 22.36
N SER A 158 5.99 -28.99 22.46
CA SER A 158 6.72 -30.06 23.18
C SER A 158 7.45 -29.57 24.45
N GLY A 159 7.08 -28.41 25.00
CA GLY A 159 7.67 -27.84 26.22
C GLY A 159 6.61 -27.36 27.18
#